data_AF-A0A7J4NXE6-F1
#
_entry.id   AF-A0A7J4NXE6-F1
#
_cell.length_a   1.000
_cell.length_b   1.000
_cell.length_c   1.000
_cell.angle_alpha   90.00
_cell.angle_beta   90.00
_cell.angle_gamma   90.00
#
_symmetry.space_group_name_H-M   'P 1'
#
loop_
_entity.id
_entity.type
_entity.pdbx_description
1 polymer ?
#
loop_
_entity_poly.entity_id
_entity_poly.type
_entity_poly.pdbx_seq_one_letter_code
_entity_poly.pdbx_strand_id
1 'polypeptide(L)'
;MVDDEVKDFINREDRDFRVCTSCSGPVLVPVDLAPVKTSDIEIKVGDNTLFVSIVMARYTRRIHRSMLDQYMWFLENGQGCELD
;
A
#
# COMPACT_ATOMS: atom_id res chain seq x y z
N MET A 1 -6.19 10.75 -4.31
CA MET A 1 -6.72 11.03 -2.95
C MET A 1 -6.60 9.76 -2.12
N VAL A 2 -6.22 9.87 -0.85
CA VAL A 2 -6.18 8.73 0.09
C VAL A 2 -7.41 8.81 0.97
N ASP A 3 -8.17 7.73 1.05
CA ASP A 3 -9.34 7.64 1.90
C ASP A 3 -8.95 7.68 3.38
N ASP A 4 -9.79 8.29 4.22
CA ASP A 4 -9.48 8.47 5.64
C ASP A 4 -9.34 7.13 6.36
N GLU A 5 -10.12 6.11 6.01
CA GLU A 5 -9.97 4.75 6.56
C GLU A 5 -8.58 4.16 6.29
N VAL A 6 -7.97 4.48 5.16
CA VAL A 6 -6.60 4.03 4.83
C VAL A 6 -5.58 4.81 5.66
N LYS A 7 -5.79 6.11 5.85
CA LYS A 7 -4.91 6.93 6.70
C LYS A 7 -4.96 6.48 8.15
N ASP A 8 -6.16 6.25 8.68
CA ASP A 8 -6.38 5.78 10.05
C ASP A 8 -5.74 4.42 10.26
N PHE A 9 -5.84 3.53 9.27
CA PHE A 9 -5.14 2.26 9.29
C PHE A 9 -3.62 2.45 9.36
N ILE A 10 -3.02 3.22 8.44
CA ILE A 10 -1.57 3.47 8.42
C ILE A 10 -1.08 4.07 9.73
N ASN A 11 -1.79 5.08 10.26
CA ASN A 11 -1.45 5.71 11.53
C ASN A 11 -1.53 4.74 12.71
N ARG A 12 -2.52 3.83 12.72
CA ARG A 12 -2.69 2.84 13.78
C ARG A 12 -1.62 1.75 13.76
N GLU A 13 -1.20 1.33 12.57
CA GLU A 13 -0.12 0.34 12.41
C GLU A 13 1.27 0.93 12.67
N ASP A 14 1.37 2.26 12.77
CA ASP A 14 2.60 3.01 13.06
C ASP A 14 3.79 2.59 12.19
N ARG A 15 3.53 2.48 10.88
CA ARG A 15 4.51 2.01 9.90
C ARG A 15 4.21 2.54 8.49
N ASP A 16 5.25 2.52 7.66
CA ASP A 16 5.16 2.89 6.26
C ASP A 16 4.54 1.78 5.39
N PHE A 17 3.82 2.21 4.35
CA PHE A 17 3.16 1.32 3.39
C PHE A 17 3.47 1.72 1.95
N ARG A 18 3.31 0.77 1.02
CA ARG A 18 3.49 0.96 -0.41
C ARG A 18 2.27 0.43 -1.18
N VAL A 19 1.73 1.25 -2.08
CA VAL A 19 0.83 0.80 -3.13
C VAL A 19 1.66 0.28 -4.29
N CYS A 20 1.49 -1.01 -4.59
CA CYS A 20 2.06 -1.69 -5.73
C CYS A 20 0.97 -2.52 -6.43
N THR A 21 1.36 -3.30 -7.43
CA THR A 21 0.53 -4.26 -8.13
C THR A 21 0.95 -5.68 -7.77
N SER A 22 -0.06 -6.54 -7.70
CA SER A 22 0.09 -7.99 -7.69
C SER A 22 -0.63 -8.58 -8.92
N CYS A 23 -0.49 -9.90 -9.13
CA CYS A 23 -1.26 -10.63 -10.14
C CYS A 23 -2.78 -10.49 -10.00
N SER A 24 -3.26 -10.08 -8.82
CA SER A 24 -4.70 -9.94 -8.50
C SER A 24 -5.17 -8.49 -8.48
N GLY A 25 -4.31 -7.52 -8.82
CA GLY A 25 -4.64 -6.11 -8.90
C GLY A 25 -3.82 -5.23 -7.95
N PRO A 26 -4.23 -3.96 -7.74
CA PRO A 26 -3.57 -3.05 -6.83
C PRO A 26 -3.62 -3.55 -5.39
N VAL A 27 -2.51 -3.45 -4.68
CA VAL A 27 -2.40 -3.84 -3.29
C VAL A 27 -1.65 -2.81 -2.48
N LEU A 28 -2.06 -2.65 -1.23
CA LEU A 28 -1.41 -1.85 -0.21
C LEU A 28 -0.77 -2.79 0.81
N VAL A 29 0.57 -2.81 0.86
CA VAL A 29 1.34 -3.64 1.80
C VAL A 29 2.38 -2.81 2.52
N PRO A 30 2.92 -3.28 3.64
CA PRO A 30 4.06 -2.61 4.26
C PRO A 30 5.32 -2.60 3.41
N VAL A 31 6.17 -1.60 3.63
CA VAL A 31 7.42 -1.43 2.89
C VAL A 31 8.43 -2.57 3.08
N ASP A 32 8.36 -3.31 4.18
CA ASP A 32 9.18 -4.49 4.43
C ASP A 32 8.71 -5.74 3.67
N LEU A 33 7.48 -5.74 3.14
CA LEU A 33 7.03 -6.74 2.16
C LEU A 33 7.24 -6.29 0.71
N ALA A 34 7.06 -5.00 0.43
CA ALA A 34 7.36 -4.41 -0.87
C ALA A 34 8.27 -3.19 -0.69
N PRO A 35 9.60 -3.38 -0.86
CA PRO A 35 10.55 -2.28 -0.70
C PRO A 35 10.22 -1.09 -1.59
N VAL A 36 10.44 0.11 -1.04
CA VAL A 36 10.26 1.38 -1.75
C VAL A 36 11.21 1.48 -2.94
N LYS A 37 10.74 2.10 -4.02
CA LYS A 37 11.59 2.45 -5.18
C LYS A 37 11.80 3.97 -5.20
N THR A 38 12.94 4.40 -5.71
CA THR A 38 13.29 5.83 -5.83
C THR A 38 12.35 6.63 -6.71
N SER A 39 11.58 5.95 -7.58
CA SER A 39 10.57 6.54 -8.44
C SER A 39 9.19 6.65 -7.78
N ASP A 40 8.98 6.05 -6.61
CA ASP A 40 7.68 6.05 -5.94
C ASP A 40 7.28 7.48 -5.54
N ILE A 41 5.98 7.77 -5.61
CA ILE A 41 5.42 9.02 -5.13
C ILE A 41 5.19 8.90 -3.63
N GLU A 42 5.71 9.86 -2.87
CA GLU A 42 5.53 9.93 -1.42
C GLU A 42 4.27 10.73 -1.06
N ILE A 43 3.43 10.16 -0.19
CA ILE A 43 2.27 10.82 0.40
C ILE A 43 2.41 10.74 1.92
N LYS A 44 2.48 11.89 2.59
CA LYS A 44 2.52 11.93 4.07
C LYS A 44 1.18 11.58 4.68
N VAL A 45 1.22 10.72 5.70
CA VAL A 45 0.08 10.23 6.47
C VAL A 45 0.47 10.22 7.94
N GLY A 46 0.14 11.31 8.66
CA GLY A 46 0.65 11.52 10.02
C GLY A 46 2.17 11.56 10.02
N ASP A 47 2.79 10.74 10.88
CA ASP A 47 4.24 10.56 10.96
C ASP A 47 4.77 9.51 9.96
N ASN A 48 3.87 8.77 9.31
CA ASN A 48 4.18 7.73 8.35
C ASN A 48 4.12 8.24 6.90
N THR A 49 4.68 7.44 6.00
CA THR A 49 4.71 7.70 4.56
C THR A 49 4.04 6.57 3.80
N LEU A 50 3.08 6.94 2.96
CA LEU A 50 2.50 6.07 1.96
C LEU A 50 3.23 6.27 0.62
N PHE A 51 3.96 5.26 0.19
CA PHE A 51 4.63 5.22 -1.10
C PHE A 51 3.66 4.71 -2.17
N VAL A 52 3.69 5.29 -3.36
CA VAL A 52 2.85 4.84 -4.48
C VAL A 52 3.75 4.56 -5.67
N SER A 53 3.76 3.32 -6.16
CA SER A 53 4.46 2.93 -7.38
C SER A 53 4.17 3.94 -8.49
N ILE A 54 5.21 4.44 -9.17
CA ILE A 54 5.06 5.38 -10.29
C ILE A 54 4.19 4.80 -11.42
N VAL A 55 4.16 3.47 -11.54
CA VAL A 55 3.29 2.76 -12.48
C VAL A 55 1.84 2.91 -12.03
N MET A 56 1.55 2.65 -10.76
CA MET A 56 0.20 2.80 -10.18
C MET A 56 -0.28 4.25 -10.18
N ALA A 57 0.58 5.21 -9.85
CA ALA A 57 0.24 6.62 -9.80
C ALA A 57 -0.34 7.17 -11.11
N ARG A 58 -0.01 6.56 -12.26
CA ARG A 58 -0.56 6.93 -13.58
C ARG A 58 -2.03 6.55 -13.74
N TYR A 59 -2.50 5.52 -13.04
CA TYR A 59 -3.82 4.93 -13.22
C TYR A 59 -4.70 5.05 -11.97
N THR A 60 -4.11 5.20 -10.79
CA THR A 60 -4.81 5.22 -9.50
C THR A 60 -5.15 6.65 -9.09
N ARG A 61 -6.44 6.99 -9.10
CA ARG A 61 -6.93 8.31 -8.65
C ARG A 61 -7.30 8.33 -7.15
N ARG A 62 -7.61 7.17 -6.58
CA ARG A 62 -8.08 6.99 -5.21
C ARG A 62 -7.45 5.75 -4.58
N ILE A 63 -6.87 5.91 -3.39
CA ILE A 63 -6.36 4.81 -2.57
C ILE A 63 -7.44 4.53 -1.52
N HIS A 64 -8.06 3.36 -1.61
CA HIS A 64 -9.22 2.96 -0.81
C HIS A 64 -8.96 1.64 -0.09
N ARG A 65 -9.76 1.37 0.94
CA ARG A 65 -9.55 0.28 1.90
C ARG A 65 -9.41 -1.11 1.28
N SER A 66 -10.14 -1.42 0.20
CA SER A 66 -10.05 -2.76 -0.42
C SER A 66 -8.68 -3.09 -1.02
N MET A 67 -7.78 -2.11 -1.20
CA MET A 67 -6.38 -2.39 -1.55
C MET A 67 -5.64 -3.13 -0.43
N LEU A 68 -6.16 -3.13 0.80
CA LEU A 68 -5.64 -3.91 1.92
C LEU A 68 -6.13 -5.35 1.94
N ASP A 69 -7.15 -5.72 1.17
CA ASP A 69 -7.81 -7.03 1.31
C ASP A 69 -6.83 -8.20 1.12
N GLN A 70 -5.93 -8.08 0.14
CA GLN A 70 -4.90 -9.09 -0.09
C GLN A 70 -3.85 -9.14 1.03
N TYR A 71 -3.51 -7.98 1.61
CA TYR A 71 -2.60 -7.94 2.76
C TYR A 71 -3.25 -8.55 4.01
N MET A 72 -4.53 -8.27 4.25
CA MET A 72 -5.29 -8.88 5.36
C MET A 72 -5.37 -10.39 5.20
N TRP A 73 -5.67 -10.86 3.99
CA TRP A 73 -5.67 -12.28 3.68
C TRP A 73 -4.29 -12.93 3.90
N PHE A 74 -3.21 -12.23 3.54
CA PHE A 74 -1.84 -12.68 3.81
C PHE A 74 -1.58 -12.84 5.31
N LEU A 75 -2.00 -11.88 6.14
CA LEU A 75 -1.84 -11.96 7.59
C LEU A 75 -2.61 -13.15 8.19
N GLU A 76 -3.78 -13.47 7.64
CA GLU A 76 -4.62 -14.58 8.11
C GLU A 76 -4.13 -15.96 7.65
N ASN A 77 -3.55 -16.06 6.44
CA ASN A 77 -3.30 -17.34 5.77
C ASN A 77 -1.82 -17.64 5.51
N GLY A 78 -0.91 -16.69 5.74
CA GLY A 78 0.54 -16.89 5.63
C GLY A 78 1.09 -17.09 4.21
N GLN A 79 0.30 -16.84 3.16
CA GLN A 79 0.73 -17.00 1.77
C GLN A 79 1.06 -15.67 1.09
N GLY A 80 2.34 -15.40 0.85
CA GLY A 80 2.79 -14.21 0.12
C GLY A 80 2.50 -14.30 -1.38
N CYS A 81 2.25 -13.16 -2.01
CA CYS A 81 2.23 -13.02 -3.47
C CYS A 81 3.49 -12.26 -3.91
N GLU A 82 3.93 -12.48 -5.15
CA GLU A 82 4.97 -11.66 -5.77
C GLU A 82 4.42 -10.25 -6.05
N LEU A 83 5.18 -9.22 -5.68
CA LEU A 83 4.80 -7.80 -5.74
C LEU A 83 5.80 -7.05 -6.63
N ASP A 84 5.33 -6.08 -7.40
CA ASP A 84 6.16 -5.33 -8.37
C ASP A 84 7.01 -4.17 -7.80
#